data_AF-A0A953H8Q7-F1
#
_entry.id   AF-A0A953H8Q7-F1
#
_cell.length_a   1.000
_cell.length_b   1.000
_cell.length_c   1.000
_cell.angle_alpha   90.00
_cell.angle_beta   90.00
_cell.angle_gamma   90.00
#
_symmetry.space_group_name_H-M   'P 1'
#
loop_
_entity.id
_entity.type
_entity.pdbx_description
1 polymer ?
#
loop_
_entity_poly.entity_id
_entity_poly.type
_entity_poly.pdbx_seq_one_letter_code
_entity_poly.pdbx_strand_id
1 'polypeptide(L)'
;MQANAPNTNRLHLGLLLLILAGGLALRLPSLDLMTFRYDSAEELFRARRTVHLGAPPLTGIENSLGFHNPAGFTWLLQVTTLFTPDPRWAAAWLGLVGLSGLYPI
;
A
#
# COMPACT_ATOMS: atom_id res chain seq x y z
N MET A 1 1.47 -49.59 -8.41
CA MET A 1 2.08 -48.25 -8.37
C MET A 1 0.96 -47.22 -8.24
N GLN A 2 0.58 -46.83 -7.03
CA GLN A 2 -0.40 -45.76 -6.82
C GLN A 2 0.34 -44.43 -6.95
N ALA A 3 -0.04 -43.62 -7.95
CA ALA A 3 0.47 -42.27 -8.10
C ALA A 3 0.02 -41.44 -6.89
N ASN A 4 0.98 -40.84 -6.17
CA ASN A 4 0.66 -39.88 -5.11
C ASN A 4 -0.10 -38.71 -5.74
N ALA A 5 -1.39 -38.62 -5.43
CA ALA A 5 -2.19 -37.47 -5.84
C ALA A 5 -1.56 -36.19 -5.25
N PRO A 6 -1.44 -35.10 -6.03
CA PRO A 6 -0.86 -33.86 -5.53
C PRO A 6 -1.69 -33.33 -4.36
N ASN A 7 -1.01 -32.97 -3.27
CA ASN A 7 -1.64 -32.39 -2.09
C ASN A 7 -2.35 -31.08 -2.51
N THR A 8 -3.68 -31.08 -2.45
CA THR A 8 -4.55 -29.97 -2.85
C THR A 8 -4.15 -28.65 -2.18
N ASN A 9 -3.70 -28.68 -0.92
CA ASN A 9 -3.23 -27.49 -0.21
C ASN A 9 -2.00 -26.86 -0.86
N ARG A 10 -1.09 -27.67 -1.41
CA ARG A 10 0.10 -27.16 -2.13
C ARG A 10 -0.30 -26.54 -3.46
N LEU A 11 -1.31 -27.09 -4.13
CA LEU A 11 -1.85 -26.52 -5.37
C LEU A 11 -2.55 -25.18 -5.11
N HIS A 12 -3.36 -25.07 -4.05
CA HIS A 12 -4.00 -23.81 -3.66
C HIS A 12 -2.98 -22.73 -3.28
N LEU A 13 -1.98 -23.08 -2.49
CA LEU A 13 -0.90 -22.16 -2.14
C LEU A 13 -0.11 -21.71 -3.38
N GLY A 14 0.23 -22.67 -4.26
CA GLY A 14 0.91 -22.37 -5.51
C GLY A 14 0.11 -21.41 -6.38
N LEU A 15 -1.20 -21.63 -6.51
CA LEU A 15 -2.10 -20.75 -7.26
C LEU A 15 -2.18 -19.35 -6.64
N LEU A 16 -2.32 -19.25 -5.32
CA LEU A 16 -2.34 -17.96 -4.61
C LEU A 16 -1.04 -17.18 -4.84
N LEU A 17 0.11 -17.84 -4.70
CA LEU A 17 1.41 -17.21 -4.95
C LEU A 17 1.54 -16.73 -6.40
N LEU A 18 1.00 -17.50 -7.36
CA LEU A 18 1.03 -17.15 -8.77
C LEU A 18 0.14 -15.94 -9.08
N ILE A 19 -1.04 -15.85 -8.43
CA ILE A 19 -1.92 -14.67 -8.50
C ILE A 19 -1.24 -13.44 -7.90
N LEU A 20 -0.65 -13.57 -6.71
CA LEU A 20 0.05 -12.46 -6.05
C LEU A 20 1.27 -11.99 -6.85
N ALA A 21 2.07 -12.94 -7.36
CA ALA A 21 3.23 -12.63 -8.21
C ALA A 21 2.81 -11.98 -9.53
N GLY A 22 1.75 -12.48 -10.17
CA GLY A 22 1.17 -11.88 -11.38
C GLY A 22 0.66 -10.46 -11.12
N GLY A 23 -0.07 -10.25 -10.01
CA GLY A 23 -0.53 -8.92 -9.60
C GLY A 23 0.62 -7.95 -9.36
N LEU A 24 1.68 -8.40 -8.68
CA LEU A 24 2.87 -7.58 -8.44
C LEU A 24 3.63 -7.25 -9.72
N ALA A 25 3.78 -8.21 -10.63
CA ALA A 25 4.44 -8.04 -11.92
C ALA A 25 3.72 -7.03 -12.82
N LEU A 26 2.39 -6.96 -12.74
CA LEU A 26 1.60 -5.94 -13.45
C LEU A 26 1.68 -4.57 -12.75
N ARG A 27 1.82 -4.55 -11.42
CA ARG A 27 1.78 -3.33 -10.62
C ARG A 27 3.11 -2.57 -10.59
N LEU A 28 4.24 -3.26 -10.47
CA LEU A 28 5.57 -2.63 -10.35
C LEU A 28 5.96 -1.77 -11.57
N PRO A 29 5.76 -2.20 -12.83
CA PRO A 29 6.04 -1.36 -13.99
C PRO A 29 5.06 -0.20 -14.13
N SER A 30 3.88 -0.32 -13.51
CA SER A 30 2.81 0.67 -13.56
C SER A 30 2.85 1.65 -12.38
N LEU A 31 3.95 1.69 -11.61
CA LEU A 31 4.09 2.62 -10.48
C LEU A 31 4.04 4.07 -10.93
N ASP A 32 4.64 4.38 -12.09
CA ASP A 32 4.59 5.72 -12.69
C ASP A 32 3.20 6.07 -13.25
N LEU A 33 2.36 5.05 -13.48
CA LEU A 33 0.96 5.21 -13.89
C LEU A 33 -0.01 5.26 -12.70
N MET A 34 0.50 5.06 -11.48
CA MET A 34 -0.34 5.16 -10.28
C MET A 34 -0.79 6.61 -10.11
N THR A 35 -2.09 6.78 -9.89
CA THR A 35 -2.76 8.06 -9.67
C THR A 35 -2.32 8.67 -8.34
N PHE A 36 -1.05 9.05 -8.21
CA PHE A 36 -0.49 9.77 -7.07
C PHE A 36 -0.85 11.25 -7.24
N ARG A 37 -2.10 11.58 -6.91
CA ARG A 37 -2.66 12.93 -7.08
C ARG A 37 -2.32 13.83 -5.90
N TYR A 38 -2.75 15.08 -6.01
CA TYR A 38 -2.57 16.13 -5.01
C TYR A 38 -2.84 15.63 -3.58
N ASP A 39 -3.98 15.00 -3.34
CA ASP A 39 -4.37 14.48 -2.03
C ASP A 39 -3.39 13.45 -1.47
N SER A 40 -2.87 12.55 -2.32
CA SER A 40 -1.88 11.54 -1.91
C SER A 40 -0.53 12.17 -1.60
N ALA A 41 -0.15 13.22 -2.35
CA ALA A 41 1.07 13.98 -2.10
C ALA A 41 0.98 14.77 -0.80
N GLU A 42 -0.12 15.49 -0.58
CA GLU A 42 -0.43 16.23 0.65
C GLU A 42 -0.37 15.29 1.88
N GLU A 43 -0.98 14.10 1.77
CA GLU A 43 -0.92 13.07 2.82
C GLU A 43 0.50 12.53 3.05
N LEU A 44 1.28 12.31 2.00
CA LEU A 44 2.67 11.87 2.13
C LEU A 44 3.54 12.94 2.83
N PHE A 45 3.36 14.22 2.49
CA PHE A 45 4.03 15.32 3.16
C PHE A 45 3.65 15.38 4.64
N ARG A 46 2.37 15.19 4.96
CA ARG A 46 1.90 15.15 6.34
C ARG A 46 2.49 13.96 7.10
N ALA A 47 2.47 12.77 6.53
CA ALA A 47 3.06 11.58 7.13
C ALA A 47 4.56 11.77 7.41
N ARG A 48 5.30 12.42 6.51
CA ARG A 48 6.71 12.75 6.73
C ARG A 48 6.89 13.78 7.85
N ARG A 49 6.04 14.80 7.90
CA ARG A 49 6.06 15.82 8.98
C ARG A 49 5.81 15.15 10.34
N THR A 50 4.87 14.22 10.43
CA THR A 50 4.59 13.43 11.64
C THR A 50 5.85 12.70 12.12
N VAL A 51 6.54 11.99 11.23
CA VAL A 51 7.77 11.26 11.55
C VAL A 51 8.88 12.21 12.02
N HIS A 52 9.07 13.35 11.36
CA HIS A 52 10.11 14.31 11.73
C HIS A 52 9.81 15.13 13.00
N LEU A 53 8.54 15.46 13.26
CA LEU A 53 8.14 16.26 14.43
C LEU A 53 7.84 15.41 15.67
N GLY A 54 7.76 14.08 15.53
CA GLY A 54 7.47 13.17 16.64
C GLY A 54 6.03 13.27 17.18
N ALA A 55 5.13 13.89 16.42
CA ALA A 55 3.73 14.09 16.80
C ALA A 55 2.83 13.15 15.99
N PRO A 56 2.19 12.13 16.59
CA PRO A 56 1.32 11.19 15.88
C PRO A 56 0.16 11.90 15.15
N PRO A 57 -0.27 11.45 13.96
CA PRO A 57 -1.35 12.10 13.25
C PRO A 57 -2.68 11.70 13.89
N LEU A 58 -3.41 12.72 14.36
CA LEU A 58 -4.76 12.56 14.90
C LEU A 58 -5.83 12.58 13.77
N THR A 59 -5.53 13.27 12.67
CA THR A 59 -6.40 13.37 11.49
C THR A 59 -5.58 13.27 10.21
N GLY A 60 -6.24 12.94 9.12
CA GLY A 60 -5.75 13.07 7.74
C GLY A 60 -6.10 14.43 7.15
N ILE A 61 -5.83 14.63 5.87
CA ILE A 61 -6.04 15.89 5.15
C ILE A 61 -7.50 16.36 5.16
N GLU A 62 -7.69 17.65 4.95
CA GLU A 62 -9.01 18.24 4.72
C GLU A 62 -9.55 17.76 3.37
N ASN A 63 -10.78 17.25 3.37
CA ASN A 63 -11.46 16.85 2.15
C ASN A 63 -12.18 18.04 1.50
N SER A 64 -12.72 17.83 0.30
CA SER A 64 -13.42 18.86 -0.45
C SER A 64 -14.71 19.39 0.22
N LEU A 65 -15.18 18.76 1.30
CA LEU A 65 -16.33 19.21 2.10
C LEU A 65 -15.89 20.08 3.29
N GLY A 66 -14.59 20.30 3.49
CA GLY A 66 -14.04 21.11 4.58
C GLY A 66 -13.83 20.37 5.90
N PHE A 67 -13.99 19.04 5.92
CA PHE A 67 -13.77 18.22 7.11
C PHE A 67 -12.48 17.40 6.97
N HIS A 68 -11.83 17.12 8.09
CA HIS A 68 -10.63 16.31 8.08
C HIS A 68 -10.96 14.83 7.95
N ASN A 69 -10.22 14.13 7.09
CA ASN A 69 -10.31 12.68 6.96
C ASN A 69 -9.77 11.97 8.22
N PRO A 70 -10.13 10.70 8.45
CA PRO A 70 -9.46 9.87 9.45
C PRO A 70 -7.97 9.72 9.14
N ALA A 71 -7.13 9.61 10.17
CA ALA A 71 -5.66 9.50 10.03
C ALA A 71 -5.18 8.16 9.45
N GLY A 72 -6.06 7.22 9.13
CA GLY A 72 -5.69 5.85 8.71
C GLY A 72 -4.75 5.84 7.51
N PHE A 73 -5.02 6.68 6.51
CA PHE A 73 -4.16 6.78 5.34
C PHE A 73 -2.80 7.42 5.65
N THR A 74 -2.76 8.44 6.52
CA THR A 74 -1.51 9.04 7.02
C THR A 74 -0.66 8.01 7.77
N TRP A 75 -1.28 7.17 8.60
CA TRP A 75 -0.61 6.06 9.29
C TRP A 75 -0.07 5.02 8.31
N LEU A 76 -0.82 4.69 7.26
CA LEU A 76 -0.40 3.74 6.24
C LEU A 76 0.86 4.23 5.51
N LEU A 77 0.91 5.51 5.16
CA LEU A 77 2.05 6.14 4.48
C LEU A 77 3.28 6.29 5.38
N GLN A 78 3.10 6.40 6.69
CA GLN A 78 4.21 6.52 7.64
C GLN A 78 5.20 5.37 7.55
N VAL A 79 4.72 4.15 7.27
CA VAL A 79 5.58 2.97 7.14
C VAL A 79 6.70 3.22 6.13
N THR A 80 6.39 3.82 4.98
CA THR A 80 7.41 4.13 3.97
C THR A 80 8.23 5.36 4.28
N THR A 81 7.63 6.39 4.89
CA THR A 81 8.34 7.64 5.19
C THR A 81 9.37 7.48 6.32
N LEU A 82 9.27 6.43 7.12
CA LEU A 82 10.32 6.04 8.08
C LEU A 82 11.65 5.68 7.41
N PHE A 83 11.62 5.20 6.16
CA PHE A 83 12.82 4.71 5.47
C PHE A 83 13.28 5.63 4.34
N THR A 84 12.36 6.30 3.64
CA THR A 84 12.69 7.10 2.45
C THR A 84 11.68 8.23 2.19
N PRO A 85 12.14 9.39 1.67
CA PRO A 85 11.25 10.45 1.21
C PRO A 85 10.73 10.25 -0.23
N ASP A 86 11.20 9.22 -0.94
CA ASP A 86 10.87 9.00 -2.34
C ASP A 86 9.43 8.46 -2.50
N PRO A 87 8.52 9.17 -3.20
CA PRO A 87 7.11 8.80 -3.34
C PRO A 87 6.89 7.48 -4.08
N ARG A 88 7.86 7.00 -4.87
CA ARG A 88 7.76 5.71 -5.57
C ARG A 88 7.65 4.54 -4.60
N TRP A 89 8.30 4.66 -3.43
CA TRP A 89 8.21 3.65 -2.38
C TRP A 89 6.85 3.65 -1.70
N ALA A 90 6.27 4.84 -1.46
CA ALA A 90 4.91 4.96 -0.97
C ALA A 90 3.90 4.34 -1.95
N ALA A 91 4.05 4.59 -3.26
CA ALA A 91 3.22 3.99 -4.30
C ALA A 91 3.36 2.45 -4.34
N ALA A 92 4.59 1.93 -4.26
CA ALA A 92 4.84 0.50 -4.23
C ALA A 92 4.22 -0.17 -2.99
N TRP A 93 4.36 0.46 -1.82
CA TRP A 93 3.74 0.01 -0.58
C TRP A 93 2.21 -0.03 -0.67
N LEU A 94 1.58 1.03 -1.15
CA LEU A 94 0.13 1.04 -1.35
C LEU A 94 -0.31 -0.04 -2.35
N GLY A 95 0.46 -0.28 -3.41
CA GLY A 95 0.23 -1.39 -4.33
C GLY A 95 0.26 -2.76 -3.63
N LEU A 96 1.23 -3.00 -2.75
CA LEU A 96 1.33 -4.22 -1.96
C LEU A 96 0.17 -4.38 -0.98
N VAL A 97 -0.19 -3.31 -0.28
CA VAL A 97 -1.31 -3.31 0.65
C VAL A 97 -2.63 -3.60 -0.08
N GLY A 98 -2.85 -2.99 -1.24
CA GLY A 98 -4.02 -3.29 -2.08
C GLY A 98 -4.05 -4.75 -2.55
N LEU A 99 -2.92 -5.29 -3.01
CA LEU A 99 -2.81 -6.71 -3.42
C LEU A 99 -3.04 -7.69 -2.27
N SER A 100 -2.66 -7.31 -1.04
CA SER A 100 -2.87 -8.15 0.15
C SER A 100 -4.33 -8.22 0.60
N GLY A 101 -5.17 -7.28 0.17
CA GLY A 101 -6.55 -7.13 0.67
C GLY A 101 -6.65 -6.64 2.12
N LEU A 102 -5.54 -6.27 2.76
CA LEU A 102 -5.52 -5.76 4.13
C LEU A 102 -6.19 -4.39 4.29
N TYR A 103 -6.30 -3.64 3.20
CA TYR A 103 -6.93 -2.32 3.19
C TYR A 103 -7.80 -2.18 1.93
N PRO A 104 -9.07 -1.73 2.07
CA PRO A 104 -9.86 -1.32 0.92
C PRO A 104 -9.29 0.01 0.42
N ILE A 105 -8.40 -0.07 -0.58
CA ILE A 105 -7.93 1.09 -1.36
C ILE A 105 -8.97 1.40 -2.43
#